data_AF-A0A7R9DXU8-F1
#
_entry.id   AF-A0A7R9DXU8-F1
#
_cell.length_a   1.000
_cell.length_b   1.000
_cell.length_c   1.000
_cell.angle_alpha   90.00
_cell.angle_beta   90.00
_cell.angle_gamma   90.00
#
_symmetry.space_group_name_H-M   'P 1'
#
loop_
_entity.id
_entity.type
_entity.pdbx_description
1 polymer ?
#
loop_
_entity_poly.entity_id
_entity_poly.type
_entity_poly.pdbx_seq_one_letter_code
_entity_poly.pdbx_strand_id
1 'polypeptide(L)'
;MSSFAETAGLGYLKSQAIEFVNYNKRQMSRIYPKGTRADSSNYMPQVFWNAGCQMVSLNFQTSDLPMQLNQGKFEYNGNCGYLLKPDFMRRADRSFDPFAESPVDGVIAAQCSVQ
;
A
#
# COMPACT_ATOMS: atom_id res chain seq x y z
N MET A 1 -8.52 13.83 4.00
CA MET A 1 -7.20 13.26 4.35
C MET A 1 -7.27 12.85 5.79
N SER A 2 -6.93 11.60 6.08
CA SER A 2 -6.85 11.07 7.44
C SER A 2 -5.54 10.31 7.67
N SER A 3 -5.02 10.38 8.91
CA SER A 3 -3.86 9.61 9.35
C SER A 3 -4.29 8.47 10.26
N PHE A 4 -3.74 7.27 10.04
CA PHE A 4 -4.09 6.06 10.77
C PHE A 4 -2.84 5.39 11.31
N ALA A 5 -2.89 4.94 12.57
CA ALA A 5 -1.93 3.98 13.07
C ALA A 5 -2.07 2.67 12.28
N GLU A 6 -0.98 1.89 12.13
CA GLU A 6 -1.00 0.63 11.37
C GLU A 6 -2.12 -0.31 11.86
N THR A 7 -2.41 -0.32 13.17
CA THR A 7 -3.47 -1.15 13.77
C THR A 7 -4.87 -0.76 13.28
N ALA A 8 -5.16 0.53 13.19
CA ALA A 8 -6.43 1.04 12.66
C ALA A 8 -6.55 0.78 11.16
N GLY A 9 -5.46 1.02 10.41
CA GLY A 9 -5.42 0.71 8.97
C GLY A 9 -5.64 -0.78 8.69
N LEU A 10 -5.03 -1.67 9.49
CA LEU A 10 -5.27 -3.12 9.41
C LEU A 10 -6.72 -3.48 9.77
N GLY A 11 -7.33 -2.76 10.71
CA GLY A 11 -8.76 -2.89 11.02
C GLY A 11 -9.63 -2.66 9.79
N TYR A 12 -9.44 -1.53 9.09
CA TYR A 12 -10.16 -1.23 7.86
C TYR A 12 -9.89 -2.22 6.74
N LEU A 13 -8.64 -2.66 6.57
CA LEU A 13 -8.33 -3.71 5.60
C LEU A 13 -9.06 -5.02 5.88
N LYS A 14 -9.26 -5.39 7.15
CA LYS A 14 -9.95 -6.64 7.51
C LYS A 14 -11.46 -6.56 7.35
N SER A 15 -12.08 -5.42 7.62
CA SER A 15 -13.53 -5.31 7.67
C SER A 15 -14.15 -4.59 6.46
N GLN A 16 -13.39 -3.73 5.79
CA GLN A 16 -13.88 -2.73 4.82
C GLN A 16 -12.83 -2.46 3.72
N ALA A 17 -12.21 -3.52 3.19
CA ALA A 17 -11.06 -3.39 2.29
C ALA A 17 -11.40 -2.64 0.99
N ILE A 18 -12.53 -2.98 0.38
CA ILE A 18 -13.01 -2.40 -0.88
C ILE A 18 -13.35 -0.92 -0.68
N GLU A 19 -14.03 -0.59 0.42
CA GLU A 19 -14.36 0.78 0.81
C GLU A 19 -13.10 1.60 1.06
N PHE A 20 -12.07 0.99 1.66
CA PHE A 20 -10.81 1.68 1.92
C PHE A 20 -10.03 1.96 0.62
N VAL A 21 -10.04 1.03 -0.34
CA VAL A 21 -9.54 1.26 -1.71
C VAL A 21 -10.30 2.41 -2.37
N ASN A 22 -11.64 2.40 -2.28
CA ASN A 22 -12.48 3.43 -2.89
C ASN A 22 -12.27 4.81 -2.24
N TYR A 23 -12.10 4.87 -0.93
CA TYR A 23 -11.72 6.08 -0.21
C TYR A 23 -10.42 6.68 -0.79
N ASN A 24 -9.42 5.84 -1.02
CA ASN A 24 -8.10 6.22 -1.54
C ASN A 24 -8.07 6.64 -3.03
N LYS A 25 -9.20 6.59 -3.74
CA LYS A 25 -9.33 7.15 -5.09
C LYS A 25 -9.53 8.66 -5.07
N ARG A 26 -10.18 9.18 -4.02
CA ARG A 26 -10.59 10.59 -3.90
C ARG A 26 -9.89 11.33 -2.77
N GLN A 27 -9.57 10.61 -1.69
CA GLN A 27 -8.89 11.17 -0.54
C GLN A 27 -7.52 10.50 -0.38
N MET A 28 -6.69 11.13 0.42
CA MET A 28 -5.41 10.56 0.81
C MET A 28 -5.53 9.85 2.18
N SER A 29 -4.70 8.83 2.39
CA SER A 29 -4.46 8.18 3.68
C SER A 29 -2.97 8.18 4.01
N ARG A 30 -2.65 8.58 5.25
CA ARG A 30 -1.32 8.39 5.84
C ARG A 30 -1.37 7.24 6.83
N ILE A 31 -0.43 6.31 6.72
CA ILE A 31 -0.23 5.20 7.67
C ILE A 31 1.07 5.43 8.43
N TYR A 32 1.09 5.16 9.74
CA TYR A 32 2.31 5.25 10.55
C TYR A 32 2.44 4.07 11.53
N PRO A 33 3.68 3.71 11.94
CA PRO A 33 3.93 2.58 12.84
C PRO A 33 3.23 2.76 14.19
N LYS A 34 2.75 1.67 14.80
CA LYS A 34 2.18 1.74 16.16
C LYS A 34 3.27 2.03 17.19
N GLY A 35 2.90 2.69 18.28
CA GLY A 35 3.82 3.07 19.35
C GLY A 35 4.53 1.91 20.06
N THR A 36 4.01 0.67 19.97
CA THR A 36 4.68 -0.50 20.58
C THR A 36 5.95 -0.93 19.85
N ARG A 37 6.25 -0.38 18.67
CA ARG A 37 7.52 -0.56 17.95
C ARG A 37 8.59 0.40 18.48
N ALA A 38 8.89 0.28 19.78
CA ALA A 38 9.86 1.14 20.45
C ALA A 38 11.29 0.98 19.91
N ASP A 39 11.58 -0.17 19.29
CA ASP A 39 12.83 -0.49 18.59
C ASP A 39 12.95 0.15 17.20
N SER A 40 11.97 0.96 16.79
CA SER A 40 11.89 1.54 15.43
C SER A 40 11.75 0.50 14.31
N SER A 41 11.31 -0.72 14.59
CA SER A 41 10.98 -1.70 13.53
C SER A 41 9.89 -1.18 12.58
N ASN A 42 9.90 -1.64 11.33
CA ASN A 42 8.89 -1.29 10.34
C ASN A 42 7.81 -2.38 10.16
N TYR A 43 6.64 -1.95 9.69
CA TYR A 43 5.61 -2.84 9.17
C TYR A 43 5.76 -2.98 7.66
N MET A 44 5.19 -4.03 7.07
CA MET A 44 5.26 -4.26 5.62
C MET A 44 4.42 -3.23 4.85
N PRO A 45 5.01 -2.30 4.06
CA PRO A 45 4.26 -1.22 3.43
C PRO A 45 3.32 -1.69 2.31
N GLN A 46 3.66 -2.82 1.66
CA GLN A 46 2.87 -3.41 0.59
C GLN A 46 1.41 -3.68 0.98
N VAL A 47 1.17 -4.03 2.25
CA VAL A 47 -0.17 -4.25 2.81
C VAL A 47 -1.07 -3.03 2.60
N PHE A 48 -0.55 -1.82 2.81
CA PHE A 48 -1.32 -0.58 2.66
C PHE A 48 -1.27 -0.01 1.25
N TRP A 49 -0.21 -0.27 0.49
CA TRP A 49 -0.20 0.04 -0.95
C TRP A 49 -1.26 -0.75 -1.71
N ASN A 50 -1.53 -2.01 -1.32
CA ASN A 50 -2.64 -2.80 -1.86
C ASN A 50 -4.02 -2.16 -1.60
N ALA A 51 -4.16 -1.40 -0.52
CA ALA A 51 -5.35 -0.60 -0.20
C ALA A 51 -5.37 0.78 -0.89
N GLY A 52 -4.31 1.12 -1.64
CA GLY A 52 -4.18 2.39 -2.33
C GLY A 52 -3.75 3.58 -1.46
N CYS A 53 -3.33 3.35 -0.21
CA CYS A 53 -2.80 4.38 0.68
C CYS A 53 -1.54 5.02 0.08
N GLN A 54 -1.45 6.35 0.12
CA GLN A 54 -0.42 7.12 -0.58
C GLN A 54 0.79 7.40 0.32
N MET A 55 0.57 7.69 1.61
CA MET A 55 1.63 8.06 2.55
C MET A 55 1.86 6.96 3.58
N VAL A 56 2.52 5.88 3.17
CA VAL A 56 2.82 4.73 4.03
C VAL A 56 4.17 4.97 4.73
N SER A 57 4.12 5.60 5.90
CA SER A 57 5.30 6.13 6.58
C SER A 57 6.07 5.02 7.30
N LEU A 58 7.39 4.99 7.08
CA LEU A 58 8.33 4.05 7.71
C LEU A 58 9.41 4.81 8.51
N ASN A 59 10.07 4.10 9.40
CA ASN A 59 11.21 4.54 10.19
C ASN A 59 12.51 4.39 9.38
N PHE A 60 12.99 5.49 8.79
CA PHE A 60 14.17 5.52 7.90
C PHE A 60 15.49 5.14 8.60
N GLN A 61 15.56 5.31 9.92
CA GLN A 61 16.72 4.93 10.72
C GLN A 61 16.96 3.41 10.78
N THR A 62 15.95 2.60 10.43
CA THR A 62 16.00 1.14 10.48
C THR A 62 16.00 0.57 9.06
N SER A 63 17.12 -0.02 8.63
CA SER A 63 17.29 -0.60 7.29
C SER A 63 16.80 -2.06 7.19
N ASP A 64 15.61 -2.33 7.74
CA ASP A 64 14.97 -3.64 7.70
C ASP A 64 14.31 -3.95 6.33
N LEU A 65 13.81 -5.17 6.16
CA LEU A 65 13.20 -5.62 4.89
C LEU A 65 12.12 -4.65 4.35
N PRO A 66 11.18 -4.13 5.15
CA PRO A 66 10.23 -3.10 4.70
C PRO A 66 10.89 -1.84 4.13
N MET A 67 11.96 -1.36 4.76
CA MET A 67 12.70 -0.19 4.27
C MET A 67 13.44 -0.47 2.97
N GLN A 68 14.08 -1.64 2.86
CA GLN A 68 14.75 -2.07 1.63
C GLN A 68 13.75 -2.16 0.46
N LEU A 69 12.56 -2.72 0.70
CA LEU A 69 11.47 -2.74 -0.28
C LEU A 69 11.03 -1.33 -0.69
N ASN A 70 10.89 -0.42 0.28
CA ASN A 70 10.53 0.98 0.01
C ASN A 70 11.57 1.70 -0.85
N GLN A 71 12.85 1.57 -0.50
CA GLN A 71 13.95 2.17 -1.26
C GLN A 71 14.00 1.65 -2.70
N GLY A 72 13.99 0.31 -2.89
CA GLY A 72 14.02 -0.29 -4.22
C GLY A 72 12.78 0.05 -5.06
N LYS A 73 11.60 0.18 -4.44
CA LYS A 73 10.38 0.57 -5.16
C LYS A 73 10.44 2.01 -5.67
N PHE A 74 10.89 2.96 -4.84
CA PHE A 74 10.87 4.39 -5.16
C PHE A 74 12.09 4.91 -5.94
N GLU A 75 13.10 4.06 -6.20
CA GLU A 75 14.14 4.35 -7.19
C GLU A 75 13.57 4.53 -8.60
N TYR A 76 12.50 3.78 -8.91
CA TYR A 76 11.77 3.90 -10.17
C TYR A 76 11.10 5.27 -10.33
N ASN A 77 10.77 5.64 -11.57
CA ASN A 77 10.24 6.95 -11.94
C ASN A 77 11.21 8.11 -11.61
N GLY A 78 12.50 7.88 -11.84
CA GLY A 78 13.54 8.90 -11.71
C GLY A 78 13.79 9.36 -10.27
N ASN A 79 13.61 8.46 -9.30
CA ASN A 79 13.83 8.73 -7.87
C ASN A 79 13.06 9.96 -7.33
N CYS A 80 11.91 10.29 -7.94
CA CYS A 80 11.16 11.49 -7.57
C CYS A 80 10.29 11.29 -6.31
N GLY A 81 10.22 10.07 -5.76
CA GLY A 81 9.38 9.72 -4.62
C GLY A 81 7.89 9.52 -4.94
N TYR A 82 7.50 9.51 -6.21
CA TYR A 82 6.11 9.30 -6.65
C TYR A 82 6.02 8.16 -7.66
N LEU A 83 5.02 7.30 -7.49
CA LEU A 83 4.67 6.23 -8.43
C LEU A 83 3.17 6.26 -8.70
N LEU A 84 2.80 6.15 -9.98
CA LEU A 84 1.40 6.13 -10.38
C LEU A 84 0.75 4.80 -9.97
N LYS A 85 -0.38 4.86 -9.25
CA LYS A 85 -1.17 3.67 -8.91
C LYS A 85 -1.73 2.99 -10.17
N PRO A 86 -1.94 1.66 -10.15
CA PRO A 86 -2.63 0.95 -11.23
C PRO A 86 -4.00 1.56 -11.55
N ASP A 87 -4.45 1.40 -12.80
CA ASP A 87 -5.65 2.07 -13.32
C ASP A 87 -6.93 1.74 -12.54
N PHE A 88 -7.13 0.45 -12.22
CA PHE A 88 -8.28 -0.03 -11.43
C PHE A 88 -8.31 0.53 -9.99
N MET A 89 -7.18 0.99 -9.45
CA MET A 89 -7.09 1.63 -8.14
C MET A 89 -7.30 3.15 -8.18
N ARG A 90 -7.51 3.73 -9.37
CA ARG A 90 -7.72 5.18 -9.58
C ARG A 90 -9.12 5.48 -10.11
N ARG A 91 -9.66 4.61 -10.95
CA ARG A 91 -10.95 4.78 -11.63
C ARG A 91 -12.15 4.68 -10.68
N ALA A 92 -13.06 5.63 -10.81
CA ALA A 92 -14.28 5.70 -9.99
C ALA A 92 -15.32 4.64 -10.37
N ASP A 93 -15.30 4.17 -11.62
CA ASP A 93 -16.23 3.18 -12.19
C ASP A 93 -15.76 1.73 -12.04
N ARG A 94 -14.58 1.49 -11.45
CA ARG A 94 -14.04 0.17 -11.17
C ARG A 94 -14.07 -0.11 -9.67
N SER A 95 -14.35 -1.34 -9.26
CA SER A 95 -14.16 -1.81 -7.89
C SER A 95 -13.02 -2.82 -7.85
N PHE A 96 -12.28 -2.85 -6.74
CA PHE A 96 -11.15 -3.76 -6.55
C PHE A 96 -11.14 -4.27 -5.12
N ASP A 97 -11.15 -5.59 -4.98
CA ASP A 97 -10.92 -6.27 -3.71
C ASP A 97 -9.44 -6.66 -3.62
N PRO A 98 -8.66 -6.09 -2.68
CA PRO A 98 -7.25 -6.43 -2.50
C PRO A 98 -7.00 -7.88 -2.07
N PHE A 99 -8.04 -8.64 -1.72
CA PHE A 99 -7.96 -10.05 -1.33
C PHE A 99 -8.56 -11.01 -2.37
N ALA A 100 -8.91 -10.53 -3.58
CA ALA A 100 -9.42 -11.39 -4.64
C ALA A 100 -8.37 -12.45 -5.05
N GLU A 101 -8.77 -13.73 -5.03
CA GLU A 101 -7.92 -14.85 -5.46
C GLU A 101 -8.01 -15.15 -6.96
N SER A 102 -9.08 -14.66 -7.61
CA SER A 102 -9.26 -14.77 -9.06
C SER A 102 -8.73 -13.53 -9.79
N PRO A 103 -8.33 -13.65 -11.07
CA PRO A 103 -7.92 -12.51 -11.87
C PRO A 103 -8.98 -11.42 -11.91
N VAL A 104 -8.56 -10.18 -11.69
CA VAL A 104 -9.44 -9.00 -11.73
C VAL A 104 -9.80 -8.71 -13.19
N ASP A 105 -11.10 -8.52 -13.48
CA ASP A 105 -11.57 -8.15 -14.81
C ASP A 105 -10.84 -6.90 -15.34
N GLY A 106 -10.30 -7.00 -16.56
CA GLY A 106 -9.49 -5.96 -17.19
C GLY A 106 -8.03 -5.87 -16.74
N VAL A 107 -7.56 -6.76 -15.86
CA VAL A 107 -6.14 -6.89 -15.47
C VAL A 107 -5.57 -8.18 -16.06
N ILE A 108 -4.51 -8.06 -16.86
CA ILE A 108 -3.84 -9.22 -17.46
C ILE A 108 -2.91 -9.83 -16.41
N ALA A 109 -3.25 -11.04 -15.94
CA ALA A 109 -2.37 -11.81 -15.07
C ALA A 109 -1.14 -12.31 -15.84
N ALA A 110 0.01 -12.36 -15.17
CA ALA A 110 1.29 -12.79 -15.75
C ALA A 110 1.94 -13.90 -14.92
N GLN A 111 2.75 -14.73 -15.58
CA GLN A 111 3.57 -15.76 -14.93
C GLN A 111 5.03 -15.30 -14.90
N CYS A 112 5.70 -15.52 -13.76
CA CYS A 112 7.11 -15.20 -13.58
C CYS A 112 7.84 -16.45 -13.05
N SER A 113 9.01 -16.75 -13.61
CA SER A 113 9.94 -17.77 -13.11
C SER A 113 11.35 -17.18 -13.06
N VAL A 114 12.11 -17.56 -12.04
CA VAL A 114 13.53 -17.20 -11.90
C VAL A 114 14.31 -18.50 -12.04
N GLN A 115 15.34 -18.50 -12.89
CA GLN A 115 16.23 -19.63 -13.11
C GLN A 115 17.27 -19.77 -12.01
#